data_AF-A0A519VA18-F1
#
_entry.id   AF-A0A519VA18-F1
#
_cell.length_a   1.000
_cell.length_b   1.000
_cell.length_c   1.000
_cell.angle_alpha   90.00
_cell.angle_beta   90.00
_cell.angle_gamma   90.00
#
_symmetry.space_group_name_H-M   'P 1'
#
loop_
_entity.id
_entity.type
_entity.pdbx_description
1 polymer ?
#
loop_
_entity_poly.entity_id
_entity_poly.type
_entity_poly.pdbx_seq_one_letter_code
_entity_poly.pdbx_strand_id
1 'polypeptide(L)'
;MLLYLLPTLAVPVAGLLTSWHPGDARYVRWPWLYLLGAHLVVALVAAVPAGHVAYLLLGVLALGTLAFGAALAWRRTLPDEAAVFRAGQPDRYLLHLGYAGLAVSLLLHSYLVVRTELLLSIPADYCTAGLLVVVLAALALARPPATEPVYASWRRLHPALAEVALLVGSGTLAHNLRAQWLPLVWVSVALVLGAATPWLALRFRRLGIYGRLYYWLAALTASLDCGLYLAPSHLLSAEWWGLVAAVGLLFGYVGLALRQGNAPFAELSPAWQALARPGRRQLESWLLYPAFGALALLLIQSFDRSVLTVLLMLQVVAVFSTSLLLRRQDLRYVSLVGLLACMGRLMLYDLKQSGNITRAIVFILMGLLLLGMNALYARFKTRFADHDAPAAPDDAADSEAEEPKAAPL
;
A
#
# COMPACT_ATOMS: atom_id res chain seq x y z
N MET A 1 7.16 -45.62 -14.46
CA MET A 1 5.87 -45.26 -13.81
C MET A 1 5.03 -44.31 -14.68
N LEU A 2 5.58 -43.20 -15.20
CA LEU A 2 4.82 -42.25 -16.04
C LEU A 2 4.21 -42.84 -17.33
N LEU A 3 4.86 -43.81 -17.97
CA LEU A 3 4.32 -44.48 -19.17
C LEU A 3 2.99 -45.21 -18.90
N TYR A 4 2.74 -45.67 -17.67
CA TYR A 4 1.49 -46.33 -17.30
C TYR A 4 0.30 -45.35 -17.19
N LEU A 5 0.56 -44.04 -17.17
CA LEU A 5 -0.47 -43.00 -17.16
C LEU A 5 -0.93 -42.61 -18.57
N LEU A 6 -0.19 -42.98 -19.63
CA LEU A 6 -0.55 -42.64 -21.01
C LEU A 6 -1.94 -43.16 -21.42
N PRO A 7 -2.33 -44.42 -21.14
CA PRO A 7 -3.67 -44.89 -21.50
C PRO A 7 -4.78 -44.14 -20.78
N THR A 8 -4.55 -43.75 -19.52
CA THR A 8 -5.54 -43.01 -18.72
C THR A 8 -5.62 -41.53 -19.10
N LEU A 9 -4.57 -40.94 -19.69
CA LEU A 9 -4.60 -39.63 -20.33
C LEU A 9 -5.41 -39.64 -21.63
N ALA A 10 -5.38 -40.74 -22.39
CA ALA A 10 -6.13 -40.85 -23.65
C ALA A 10 -7.65 -40.75 -23.45
N VAL A 11 -8.16 -41.21 -22.30
CA VAL A 11 -9.60 -41.19 -21.97
C VAL A 11 -10.19 -39.76 -21.93
N PRO A 12 -9.68 -38.82 -21.11
CA PRO A 12 -10.21 -37.46 -21.10
C PRO A 12 -9.96 -36.74 -22.43
N VAL A 13 -8.87 -37.01 -23.14
CA VAL A 13 -8.62 -36.42 -24.47
C VAL A 13 -9.66 -36.89 -25.49
N ALA A 14 -9.91 -38.20 -25.58
CA ALA A 14 -10.94 -38.76 -26.45
C ALA A 14 -12.31 -38.18 -26.10
N GLY A 15 -12.65 -38.12 -24.81
CA GLY A 15 -13.90 -37.51 -24.33
C GLY A 15 -14.05 -36.04 -24.73
N LEU A 16 -12.98 -35.23 -24.70
CA LEU A 16 -13.02 -33.83 -25.16
C LEU A 16 -13.32 -33.71 -26.66
N LEU A 17 -12.84 -34.66 -27.46
CA LEU A 17 -13.01 -34.65 -28.90
C LEU A 17 -14.39 -35.19 -29.33
N THR A 18 -14.96 -36.14 -28.59
CA THR A 18 -16.18 -36.86 -28.98
C THR A 18 -17.44 -36.48 -28.19
N SER A 19 -17.37 -35.59 -27.19
CA SER A 19 -18.50 -35.24 -26.32
C SER A 19 -19.58 -34.34 -26.95
N TRP A 20 -19.83 -34.48 -28.25
CA TRP A 20 -20.92 -33.78 -28.92
C TRP A 20 -22.29 -34.32 -28.46
N HIS A 21 -23.13 -33.45 -27.92
CA HIS A 21 -24.50 -33.78 -27.54
C HIS A 21 -25.48 -33.25 -28.61
N PRO A 22 -26.09 -34.14 -29.43
CA PRO A 22 -26.92 -33.72 -30.55
C PRO A 22 -28.20 -32.99 -30.11
N GLY A 23 -28.78 -33.36 -28.96
CA GLY A 23 -30.03 -32.75 -28.47
C GLY A 23 -29.91 -31.26 -28.14
N ASP A 24 -28.71 -30.81 -27.73
CA ASP A 24 -28.44 -29.41 -27.38
C ASP A 24 -27.57 -28.69 -28.43
N ALA A 25 -27.20 -29.39 -29.50
CA ALA A 25 -26.22 -28.95 -30.51
C ALA A 25 -24.96 -28.32 -29.89
N ARG A 26 -24.41 -28.93 -28.82
CA ARG A 26 -23.23 -28.42 -28.10
C ARG A 26 -22.32 -29.53 -27.61
N TYR A 27 -21.05 -29.19 -27.39
CA TYR A 27 -20.12 -30.09 -26.72
C TYR A 27 -20.30 -30.04 -25.19
N VAL A 28 -20.23 -31.20 -24.53
CA VAL A 28 -20.20 -31.31 -23.07
C VAL A 28 -18.76 -31.60 -22.62
N ARG A 29 -17.95 -30.54 -22.50
CA ARG A 29 -16.49 -30.68 -22.27
C ARG A 29 -16.07 -30.67 -20.80
N TRP A 30 -16.94 -30.22 -19.91
CA TRP A 30 -16.60 -29.97 -18.52
C TRP A 30 -16.09 -31.19 -17.73
N PRO A 31 -16.69 -32.40 -17.82
CA PRO A 31 -16.21 -33.53 -17.01
C PRO A 31 -14.81 -33.96 -17.46
N TRP A 32 -14.61 -33.94 -18.78
CA TRP A 32 -13.36 -34.34 -19.42
C TRP A 32 -12.23 -33.34 -19.15
N LEU A 33 -12.51 -32.04 -19.10
CA LEU A 33 -11.51 -31.03 -18.70
C LEU A 33 -11.08 -31.20 -17.25
N TYR A 34 -12.00 -31.43 -16.32
CA TYR A 34 -11.62 -31.67 -14.92
C TYR A 34 -10.89 -33.00 -14.74
N LEU A 35 -11.32 -34.05 -15.44
CA LEU A 35 -10.62 -35.33 -15.42
C LEU A 35 -9.20 -35.20 -15.98
N LEU A 36 -9.02 -34.45 -17.07
CA LEU A 36 -7.70 -34.14 -17.62
C LEU A 36 -6.84 -33.38 -16.60
N GLY A 37 -7.38 -32.32 -15.99
CA GLY A 37 -6.69 -31.55 -14.96
C GLY A 37 -6.26 -32.41 -13.76
N ALA A 38 -7.17 -33.23 -13.23
CA ALA A 38 -6.88 -34.15 -12.14
C ALA A 38 -5.80 -35.16 -12.53
N HIS A 39 -5.87 -35.72 -13.74
CA HIS A 39 -4.87 -36.66 -14.24
C HIS A 39 -3.48 -36.01 -14.34
N LEU A 40 -3.38 -34.78 -14.86
CA LEU A 40 -2.11 -34.04 -14.92
C LEU A 40 -1.54 -33.75 -13.54
N VAL A 41 -2.39 -33.43 -12.55
CA VAL A 41 -1.95 -33.26 -11.15
C VAL A 41 -1.42 -34.57 -10.57
N VAL A 42 -2.11 -35.69 -10.78
CA VAL A 42 -1.64 -37.02 -10.33
C VAL A 42 -0.31 -37.39 -11.00
N ALA A 43 -0.18 -37.16 -12.31
CA ALA A 43 1.06 -37.39 -13.04
C ALA A 43 2.19 -36.53 -12.50
N LEU A 44 1.92 -35.26 -12.17
CA LEU A 44 2.90 -34.36 -11.56
C LEU A 44 3.32 -34.84 -10.17
N VAL A 45 2.36 -35.20 -9.29
CA VAL A 45 2.67 -35.73 -7.95
C VAL A 45 3.51 -37.00 -8.03
N ALA A 46 3.22 -37.88 -9.00
CA ALA A 46 4.02 -39.09 -9.24
C ALA A 46 5.41 -38.82 -9.83
N ALA A 47 5.59 -37.70 -10.53
CA ALA A 47 6.87 -37.32 -11.12
C ALA A 47 7.82 -36.61 -10.14
N VAL A 48 7.26 -35.86 -9.18
CA VAL A 48 8.05 -35.08 -8.22
C VAL A 48 8.58 -35.99 -7.11
N PRO A 49 9.90 -35.99 -6.83
CA PRO A 49 10.46 -36.76 -5.73
C PRO A 49 9.82 -36.39 -4.39
N ALA A 50 9.57 -37.39 -3.54
CA ALA A 50 9.03 -37.17 -2.21
C ALA A 50 9.90 -36.18 -1.42
N GLY A 51 9.25 -35.30 -0.66
CA GLY A 51 9.93 -34.29 0.16
C GLY A 51 10.39 -33.03 -0.57
N HIS A 52 10.24 -32.95 -1.90
CA HIS A 52 10.62 -31.75 -2.66
C HIS A 52 9.40 -30.91 -3.06
N VAL A 53 8.91 -30.10 -2.13
CA VAL A 53 7.67 -29.34 -2.31
C VAL A 53 7.86 -28.19 -3.29
N ALA A 54 9.09 -27.68 -3.44
CA ALA A 54 9.40 -26.63 -4.41
C ALA A 54 9.09 -27.07 -5.85
N TYR A 55 9.49 -28.27 -6.26
CA TYR A 55 9.20 -28.78 -7.61
C TYR A 55 7.70 -29.03 -7.82
N LEU A 56 6.99 -29.50 -6.79
CA LEU A 56 5.54 -29.67 -6.84
C LEU A 56 4.85 -28.32 -7.05
N LEU A 57 5.23 -27.29 -6.29
CA LEU A 57 4.72 -25.93 -6.46
C LEU A 57 4.96 -25.43 -7.88
N LEU A 58 6.19 -25.52 -8.38
CA LEU A 58 6.54 -25.07 -9.74
C LEU A 58 5.70 -25.79 -10.80
N GLY A 59 5.51 -27.10 -10.66
CA GLY A 59 4.67 -27.88 -11.56
C GLY A 59 3.20 -27.48 -11.51
N VAL A 60 2.62 -27.29 -10.31
CA VAL A 60 1.23 -26.88 -10.15
C VAL A 60 1.01 -25.46 -10.68
N LEU A 61 1.97 -24.56 -10.45
CA LEU A 61 1.94 -23.20 -10.98
C LEU A 61 2.03 -23.20 -12.51
N ALA A 62 2.90 -24.04 -13.09
CA ALA A 62 2.99 -24.22 -14.54
C ALA A 62 1.69 -24.76 -15.12
N LEU A 63 1.08 -25.79 -14.51
CA LEU A 63 -0.21 -26.32 -14.96
C LEU A 63 -1.32 -25.26 -14.86
N GLY A 64 -1.37 -24.50 -13.77
CA GLY A 64 -2.36 -23.43 -13.58
C GLY A 64 -2.22 -22.30 -14.61
N THR A 65 -0.98 -21.87 -14.88
CA THR A 65 -0.69 -20.83 -15.89
C THR A 65 -0.97 -21.31 -17.31
N LEU A 66 -0.63 -22.56 -17.64
CA LEU A 66 -0.95 -23.18 -18.93
C LEU A 66 -2.47 -23.29 -19.11
N ALA A 67 -3.23 -23.70 -18.09
CA ALA A 67 -4.69 -23.75 -18.16
C ALA A 67 -5.28 -22.35 -18.42
N PHE A 68 -4.76 -21.32 -17.75
CA PHE A 68 -5.18 -19.94 -17.98
C PHE A 68 -4.84 -19.43 -19.40
N GLY A 69 -3.61 -19.70 -19.86
CA GLY A 69 -3.17 -19.37 -21.21
C GLY A 69 -4.01 -20.08 -22.27
N ALA A 70 -4.32 -21.36 -22.06
CA ALA A 70 -5.20 -22.14 -22.93
C ALA A 70 -6.63 -21.58 -22.95
N ALA A 71 -7.17 -21.14 -21.81
CA ALA A 71 -8.48 -20.49 -21.76
C ALA A 71 -8.52 -19.23 -22.64
N LEU A 72 -7.50 -18.37 -22.52
CA LEU A 72 -7.39 -17.15 -23.31
C LEU A 72 -7.15 -17.43 -24.80
N ALA A 73 -6.29 -18.39 -25.12
CA ALA A 73 -6.01 -18.79 -26.49
C ALA A 73 -7.25 -19.36 -27.17
N TRP A 74 -7.97 -20.25 -26.47
CA TRP A 74 -9.22 -20.83 -26.97
C TRP A 74 -10.25 -19.76 -27.26
N ARG A 75 -10.40 -18.80 -26.34
CA ARG A 75 -11.38 -17.72 -26.48
C ARG A 75 -11.11 -16.84 -27.70
N ARG A 76 -9.85 -16.68 -28.12
CA ARG A 76 -9.49 -15.91 -29.34
C ARG A 76 -9.87 -16.63 -30.64
N THR A 77 -10.04 -17.95 -30.60
CA THR A 77 -10.44 -18.73 -31.79
C THR A 77 -11.94 -18.71 -32.07
N LEU A 78 -12.74 -18.23 -31.11
CA LEU A 78 -14.20 -18.26 -31.19
C LEU A 78 -14.74 -16.85 -31.48
N PRO A 79 -15.43 -16.62 -32.60
CA PRO A 79 -15.77 -15.28 -33.08
C PRO A 79 -16.93 -14.64 -32.31
N ASP A 80 -17.89 -15.43 -31.82
CA ASP A 80 -19.13 -14.95 -31.21
C ASP A 80 -19.55 -15.79 -29.98
N GLU A 81 -20.50 -15.28 -29.21
CA GLU A 81 -21.03 -15.94 -28.01
C GLU A 81 -21.67 -17.30 -28.35
N ALA A 82 -22.36 -17.39 -29.48
CA ALA A 82 -22.98 -18.63 -29.93
C ALA A 82 -21.94 -19.73 -30.19
N ALA A 83 -20.79 -19.41 -30.78
CA ALA A 83 -19.69 -20.37 -30.92
C ALA A 83 -19.10 -20.80 -29.57
N VAL A 84 -19.00 -19.89 -28.59
CA VAL A 84 -18.56 -20.22 -27.23
C VAL A 84 -19.53 -21.19 -26.54
N PHE A 85 -20.84 -20.96 -26.70
CA PHE A 85 -21.86 -21.85 -26.16
C PHE A 85 -21.85 -23.22 -26.85
N ARG A 86 -21.77 -23.25 -28.19
CA ARG A 86 -21.68 -24.48 -29.00
C ARG A 86 -20.44 -25.31 -28.65
N ALA A 87 -19.31 -24.63 -28.40
CA ALA A 87 -18.07 -25.27 -27.97
C ALA A 87 -18.11 -25.83 -26.53
N GLY A 88 -19.17 -25.55 -25.76
CA GLY A 88 -19.32 -26.04 -24.40
C GLY A 88 -18.54 -25.23 -23.35
N GLN A 89 -18.24 -23.95 -23.63
CA GLN A 89 -17.55 -23.02 -22.71
C GLN A 89 -16.25 -23.59 -22.10
N PRO A 90 -15.32 -24.17 -22.89
CA PRO A 90 -14.13 -24.84 -22.36
C PRO A 90 -13.21 -23.90 -21.60
N ASP A 91 -13.16 -22.63 -22.01
CA ASP A 91 -12.41 -21.55 -21.39
C ASP A 91 -12.85 -21.30 -19.94
N ARG A 92 -14.15 -21.41 -19.62
CA ARG A 92 -14.64 -21.31 -18.24
C ARG A 92 -13.99 -22.34 -17.32
N TYR A 93 -13.97 -23.60 -17.74
CA TYR A 93 -13.45 -24.70 -16.92
C TYR A 93 -11.92 -24.67 -16.84
N LEU A 94 -11.26 -24.24 -17.92
CA LEU A 94 -9.82 -23.97 -17.90
C LEU A 94 -9.47 -22.83 -16.94
N LEU A 95 -10.29 -21.77 -16.85
CA LEU A 95 -10.12 -20.72 -15.83
C LEU A 95 -10.28 -21.29 -14.42
N HIS A 96 -11.25 -22.18 -14.17
CA HIS A 96 -11.39 -22.82 -12.86
C HIS A 96 -10.15 -23.63 -12.48
N LEU A 97 -9.61 -24.43 -13.41
CA LEU A 97 -8.37 -25.18 -13.22
C LEU A 97 -7.18 -24.23 -12.97
N GLY A 98 -7.11 -23.12 -13.71
CA GLY A 98 -6.10 -22.09 -13.52
C GLY A 98 -6.13 -21.48 -12.12
N TYR A 99 -7.32 -21.04 -11.67
CA TYR A 99 -7.48 -20.49 -10.31
C TYR A 99 -7.23 -21.53 -9.21
N ALA A 100 -7.66 -22.78 -9.40
CA ALA A 100 -7.37 -23.86 -8.47
C ALA A 100 -5.86 -24.13 -8.37
N GLY A 101 -5.16 -24.18 -9.51
CA GLY A 101 -3.70 -24.32 -9.55
C GLY A 101 -2.98 -23.17 -8.85
N LEU A 102 -3.41 -21.93 -9.05
CA LEU A 102 -2.87 -20.77 -8.33
C LEU A 102 -3.13 -20.88 -6.81
N ALA A 103 -4.34 -21.26 -6.40
CA ALA A 103 -4.67 -21.42 -4.98
C ALA A 103 -3.82 -22.50 -4.31
N VAL A 104 -3.65 -23.66 -4.95
CA VAL A 104 -2.78 -24.73 -4.46
C VAL A 104 -1.32 -24.27 -4.41
N SER A 105 -0.84 -23.54 -5.43
CA SER A 105 0.53 -23.01 -5.44
C SER A 105 0.78 -22.04 -4.30
N LEU A 106 -0.21 -21.20 -3.95
CA LEU A 106 -0.13 -20.30 -2.78
C LEU A 106 -0.08 -21.08 -1.47
N LEU A 107 -0.88 -22.14 -1.32
CA LEU A 107 -0.84 -23.00 -0.12
C LEU A 107 0.50 -23.72 0.01
N LEU A 108 1.03 -24.25 -1.09
CA LEU A 108 2.35 -24.89 -1.12
C LEU A 108 3.46 -23.88 -0.81
N HIS A 109 3.34 -22.63 -1.28
CA HIS A 109 4.29 -21.58 -0.95
C HIS A 109 4.27 -21.25 0.54
N SER A 110 3.09 -21.06 1.13
CA SER A 110 2.95 -20.84 2.58
C SER A 110 3.55 -21.98 3.40
N TYR A 111 3.43 -23.22 2.90
CA TYR A 111 4.08 -24.38 3.52
C TYR A 111 5.61 -24.32 3.39
N LEU A 112 6.14 -23.92 2.23
CA LEU A 112 7.57 -23.71 2.01
C LEU A 112 8.14 -22.58 2.87
N VAL A 113 7.40 -21.51 3.16
CA VAL A 113 7.88 -20.45 4.06
C VAL A 113 8.21 -20.99 5.46
N VAL A 114 7.50 -22.03 5.91
CA VAL A 114 7.77 -22.67 7.21
C VAL A 114 8.87 -23.74 7.12
N ARG A 115 9.24 -24.18 5.91
CA ARG A 115 10.21 -25.26 5.68
C ARG A 115 11.41 -24.79 4.86
N THR A 116 12.60 -25.00 5.41
CA THR A 116 13.83 -24.73 4.69
C THR A 116 14.08 -25.81 3.62
N GLU A 117 13.75 -25.49 2.37
CA GLU A 117 14.08 -26.28 1.19
C GLU A 117 14.98 -25.45 0.27
N LEU A 118 15.94 -26.10 -0.41
CA LEU A 118 16.81 -25.45 -1.40
C LEU A 118 16.37 -25.85 -2.80
N LEU A 119 16.23 -24.86 -3.68
CA LEU A 119 16.05 -25.02 -5.11
C LEU A 119 17.28 -24.45 -5.82
N LEU A 120 18.05 -25.30 -6.51
CA LEU A 120 19.29 -24.89 -7.20
C LEU A 120 20.28 -24.14 -6.27
N SER A 121 20.43 -24.64 -5.03
CA SER A 121 21.28 -24.03 -3.98
C SER A 121 20.83 -22.65 -3.47
N ILE A 122 19.66 -22.17 -3.87
CA ILE A 122 19.02 -20.95 -3.36
C ILE A 122 17.83 -21.37 -2.49
N PRO A 123 17.49 -20.65 -1.41
CA PRO A 123 16.29 -20.98 -0.65
C PRO A 123 15.04 -20.92 -1.54
N ALA A 124 14.28 -22.01 -1.55
CA ALA A 124 13.21 -22.23 -2.50
C ALA A 124 12.06 -21.24 -2.33
N ASP A 125 11.87 -20.72 -1.12
CA ASP A 125 10.85 -19.73 -0.79
C ASP A 125 11.08 -18.42 -1.58
N TYR A 126 12.31 -17.90 -1.70
CA TYR A 126 12.59 -16.71 -2.52
C TYR A 126 12.25 -16.94 -3.99
N CYS A 127 12.73 -18.04 -4.56
CA CYS A 127 12.53 -18.35 -5.98
C CYS A 127 11.04 -18.53 -6.30
N THR A 128 10.33 -19.29 -5.46
CA THR A 128 8.90 -19.57 -5.65
C THR A 128 8.05 -18.33 -5.41
N ALA A 129 8.38 -17.49 -4.42
CA ALA A 129 7.71 -16.20 -4.21
C ALA A 129 7.89 -15.28 -5.41
N GLY A 130 9.13 -15.10 -5.89
CA GLY A 130 9.43 -14.25 -7.03
C GLY A 130 8.64 -14.68 -8.27
N LEU A 131 8.63 -15.98 -8.55
CA LEU A 131 7.85 -16.53 -9.67
C LEU A 131 6.34 -16.34 -9.47
N LEU A 132 5.81 -16.58 -8.27
CA LEU A 132 4.40 -16.35 -7.96
C LEU A 132 4.01 -14.89 -8.15
N VAL A 133 4.81 -13.94 -7.67
CA VAL A 133 4.58 -12.50 -7.85
C VAL A 133 4.55 -12.16 -9.34
N VAL A 134 5.52 -12.64 -10.13
CA VAL A 134 5.57 -12.40 -11.58
C VAL A 134 4.34 -12.98 -12.28
N VAL A 135 3.99 -14.23 -11.98
CA VAL A 135 2.82 -14.90 -12.58
C VAL A 135 1.54 -14.18 -12.21
N LEU A 136 1.31 -13.89 -10.92
CA LEU A 136 0.11 -13.20 -10.46
C LEU A 136 -0.02 -11.80 -11.06
N ALA A 137 1.09 -11.05 -11.14
CA ALA A 137 1.12 -9.73 -11.77
C ALA A 137 0.84 -9.81 -13.28
N ALA A 138 1.48 -10.73 -14.00
CA ALA A 138 1.27 -10.94 -15.42
C ALA A 138 -0.18 -11.33 -15.72
N LEU A 139 -0.74 -12.26 -14.92
CA LEU A 139 -2.14 -12.64 -15.02
C LEU A 139 -3.05 -11.48 -14.69
N ALA A 140 -2.83 -10.72 -13.61
CA ALA A 140 -3.64 -9.55 -13.26
C ALA A 140 -3.73 -8.56 -14.43
N LEU A 141 -2.60 -8.30 -15.11
CA LEU A 141 -2.53 -7.40 -16.26
C LEU A 141 -3.27 -7.91 -17.51
N ALA A 142 -3.64 -9.20 -17.58
CA ALA A 142 -4.36 -9.75 -18.71
C ALA A 142 -5.67 -8.96 -19.00
N ARG A 143 -5.95 -8.81 -20.29
CA ARG A 143 -7.16 -8.13 -20.77
C ARG A 143 -8.36 -9.07 -20.63
N PRO A 144 -9.55 -8.55 -20.30
CA PRO A 144 -10.76 -9.36 -20.32
C PRO A 144 -10.98 -9.97 -21.72
N PRO A 145 -11.66 -11.13 -21.80
CA PRO A 145 -12.01 -11.74 -23.07
C PRO A 145 -12.87 -10.76 -23.90
N ALA A 146 -12.62 -10.71 -25.21
CA ALA A 146 -13.22 -9.73 -26.12
C ALA A 146 -14.67 -10.07 -26.52
N THR A 147 -15.00 -11.36 -26.57
CA THR A 147 -16.36 -11.85 -26.85
C THR A 147 -17.13 -12.04 -25.55
N GLU A 148 -18.46 -11.98 -25.56
CA GLU A 148 -19.30 -12.40 -24.42
C GLU A 148 -19.41 -13.93 -24.32
N PRO A 149 -19.67 -14.51 -23.13
CA PRO A 149 -19.90 -13.87 -21.83
C PRO A 149 -18.60 -13.66 -21.03
N VAL A 150 -18.53 -12.56 -20.26
CA VAL A 150 -17.45 -12.34 -19.28
C VAL A 150 -17.85 -12.95 -17.93
N TYR A 151 -17.18 -14.04 -17.54
CA TYR A 151 -17.52 -14.80 -16.34
C TYR A 151 -17.36 -14.00 -15.03
N ALA A 152 -18.18 -14.36 -14.03
CA ALA A 152 -18.10 -13.77 -12.70
C ALA A 152 -16.75 -14.02 -12.00
N SER A 153 -16.13 -15.18 -12.23
CA SER A 153 -14.78 -15.50 -11.74
C SER A 153 -13.75 -14.48 -12.23
N TRP A 154 -13.81 -14.12 -13.52
CA TRP A 154 -12.97 -13.07 -14.09
C TRP A 154 -13.25 -11.71 -13.46
N ARG A 155 -14.51 -11.33 -13.28
CA ARG A 155 -14.85 -10.01 -12.71
C ARG A 155 -14.44 -9.87 -11.25
N ARG A 156 -14.56 -10.94 -10.44
CA ARG A 156 -14.31 -10.91 -8.99
C ARG A 156 -12.90 -11.29 -8.59
N LEU A 157 -12.36 -12.40 -9.11
CA LEU A 157 -11.06 -12.95 -8.68
C LEU A 157 -9.90 -12.27 -9.39
N HIS A 158 -10.05 -11.97 -10.69
CA HIS A 158 -8.96 -11.46 -11.51
C HIS A 158 -8.37 -10.14 -11.00
N PRO A 159 -9.19 -9.17 -10.53
CA PRO A 159 -8.62 -7.98 -9.93
C PRO A 159 -7.83 -8.29 -8.67
N ALA A 160 -8.28 -9.23 -7.82
CA ALA A 160 -7.64 -9.56 -6.55
C ALA A 160 -6.23 -10.17 -6.72
N LEU A 161 -5.90 -10.69 -7.91
CA LEU A 161 -4.57 -11.26 -8.18
C LEU A 161 -3.42 -10.27 -7.92
N ALA A 162 -3.62 -8.97 -8.21
CA ALA A 162 -2.60 -7.96 -7.93
C ALA A 162 -2.38 -7.75 -6.42
N GLU A 163 -3.44 -7.89 -5.61
CA GLU A 163 -3.37 -7.79 -4.15
C GLU A 163 -2.70 -9.02 -3.56
N VAL A 164 -3.02 -10.21 -4.07
CA VAL A 164 -2.36 -11.44 -3.68
C VAL A 164 -0.87 -11.38 -4.04
N ALA A 165 -0.50 -10.82 -5.20
CA ALA A 165 0.90 -10.61 -5.57
C ALA A 165 1.62 -9.70 -4.57
N LEU A 166 1.00 -8.58 -4.18
CA LEU A 166 1.55 -7.69 -3.15
C LEU A 166 1.69 -8.39 -1.79
N LEU A 167 0.68 -9.16 -1.38
CA LEU A 167 0.67 -9.88 -0.12
C LEU A 167 1.76 -10.95 -0.07
N VAL A 168 1.88 -11.78 -1.11
CA VAL A 168 2.93 -12.81 -1.22
C VAL A 168 4.30 -12.15 -1.21
N GLY A 169 4.54 -11.16 -2.08
CA GLY A 169 5.83 -10.47 -2.14
C GLY A 169 6.22 -9.83 -0.80
N SER A 170 5.26 -9.21 -0.12
CA SER A 170 5.53 -8.57 1.17
C SER A 170 5.71 -9.56 2.30
N GLY A 171 4.92 -10.63 2.34
CA GLY A 171 5.09 -11.70 3.32
C GLY A 171 6.47 -12.35 3.20
N THR A 172 6.90 -12.65 1.96
CA THR A 172 8.23 -13.20 1.70
C THR A 172 9.32 -12.22 2.13
N LEU A 173 9.24 -10.94 1.74
CA LEU A 173 10.23 -9.94 2.14
C LEU A 173 10.28 -9.75 3.67
N ALA A 174 9.13 -9.74 4.34
CA ALA A 174 9.03 -9.62 5.80
C ALA A 174 9.66 -10.81 6.52
N HIS A 175 9.49 -12.03 5.97
CA HIS A 175 10.06 -13.25 6.55
C HIS A 175 11.58 -13.30 6.41
N ASN A 176 12.10 -12.79 5.29
CA ASN A 176 13.45 -13.06 4.84
C ASN A 176 14.45 -11.93 5.09
N LEU A 177 13.98 -10.69 5.11
CA LEU A 177 14.84 -9.54 5.38
C LEU A 177 14.98 -9.32 6.87
N ARG A 178 16.18 -8.90 7.29
CA ARG A 178 16.41 -8.46 8.66
C ARG A 178 15.48 -7.27 8.98
N ALA A 179 14.92 -7.26 10.19
CA ALA A 179 13.90 -6.30 10.62
C ALA A 179 14.26 -4.85 10.27
N GLN A 180 15.51 -4.44 10.53
CA GLN A 180 16.03 -3.08 10.31
C GLN A 180 15.94 -2.56 8.86
N TRP A 181 15.86 -3.46 7.87
CA TRP A 181 15.73 -3.09 6.45
C TRP A 181 14.27 -3.05 5.99
N LEU A 182 13.34 -3.61 6.76
CA LEU A 182 11.92 -3.64 6.42
C LEU A 182 11.32 -2.24 6.25
N PRO A 183 11.60 -1.23 7.11
CA PRO A 183 11.03 0.11 6.93
C PRO A 183 11.42 0.72 5.58
N LEU A 184 12.68 0.51 5.15
CA LEU A 184 13.19 0.98 3.87
C LEU A 184 12.47 0.31 2.69
N VAL A 185 12.21 -1.00 2.80
CA VAL A 185 11.47 -1.75 1.78
C VAL A 185 10.01 -1.29 1.73
N TRP A 186 9.35 -1.14 2.88
CA TRP A 186 7.95 -0.71 2.93
C TRP A 186 7.75 0.68 2.35
N VAL A 187 8.62 1.64 2.66
CA VAL A 187 8.51 2.98 2.08
C VAL A 187 8.85 2.99 0.58
N SER A 188 9.75 2.13 0.13
CA SER A 188 10.06 1.97 -1.29
C SER A 188 8.85 1.41 -2.05
N VAL A 189 8.20 0.38 -1.52
CA VAL A 189 6.94 -0.16 -2.08
C VAL A 189 5.85 0.91 -2.06
N ALA A 190 5.72 1.67 -0.97
CA ALA A 190 4.77 2.78 -0.88
C ALA A 190 5.00 3.81 -1.99
N LEU A 191 6.25 4.23 -2.20
CA LEU A 191 6.64 5.17 -3.26
C LEU A 191 6.34 4.63 -4.64
N VAL A 192 6.67 3.38 -4.95
CA VAL A 192 6.39 2.75 -6.25
C VAL A 192 4.88 2.70 -6.50
N LEU A 193 4.09 2.25 -5.53
CA LEU A 193 2.63 2.18 -5.66
C LEU A 193 2.01 3.57 -5.80
N GLY A 194 2.45 4.54 -5.01
CA GLY A 194 2.00 5.94 -5.10
C GLY A 194 2.36 6.57 -6.45
N ALA A 195 3.59 6.38 -6.92
CA ALA A 195 4.06 6.95 -8.19
C ALA A 195 3.35 6.33 -9.39
N ALA A 196 3.09 5.02 -9.36
CA ALA A 196 2.43 4.30 -10.44
C ALA A 196 0.92 4.56 -10.51
N THR A 197 0.27 4.92 -9.39
CA THR A 197 -1.19 5.13 -9.29
C THR A 197 -1.81 5.98 -10.42
N PRO A 198 -1.28 7.16 -10.78
CA PRO A 198 -1.85 7.96 -11.87
C PRO A 198 -1.78 7.26 -13.24
N TRP A 199 -0.78 6.42 -13.47
CA TRP A 199 -0.53 5.70 -14.72
C TRP A 199 -1.27 4.36 -14.81
N LEU A 200 -1.78 3.87 -13.68
CA LEU A 200 -2.55 2.63 -13.64
C LEU A 200 -3.97 2.83 -14.21
N ALA A 201 -4.45 1.81 -14.92
CA ALA A 201 -5.85 1.70 -15.32
C ALA A 201 -6.76 1.76 -14.09
N LEU A 202 -7.97 2.32 -14.22
CA LEU A 202 -8.92 2.55 -13.12
C LEU A 202 -9.12 1.30 -12.22
N ARG A 203 -9.16 0.11 -12.82
CA ARG A 203 -9.29 -1.18 -12.10
C ARG A 203 -8.16 -1.48 -11.11
N PHE A 204 -6.96 -0.94 -11.33
CA PHE A 204 -5.78 -1.14 -10.48
C PHE A 204 -5.45 0.06 -9.61
N ARG A 205 -6.14 1.19 -9.75
CA ARG A 205 -5.82 2.39 -8.95
C ARG A 205 -5.98 2.19 -7.45
N ARG A 206 -6.79 1.22 -7.02
CA ARG A 206 -6.88 0.81 -5.62
C ARG A 206 -5.54 0.36 -5.03
N LEU A 207 -4.56 -0.03 -5.87
CA LEU A 207 -3.20 -0.30 -5.42
C LEU A 207 -2.52 0.92 -4.76
N GLY A 208 -2.92 2.13 -5.15
CA GLY A 208 -2.49 3.36 -4.49
C GLY A 208 -2.91 3.49 -3.02
N ILE A 209 -4.02 2.84 -2.64
CA ILE A 209 -4.47 2.79 -1.24
C ILE A 209 -3.50 1.94 -0.42
N TYR A 210 -3.07 0.80 -0.96
CA TYR A 210 -2.03 0.00 -0.30
C TYR A 210 -0.74 0.80 -0.16
N GLY A 211 -0.39 1.66 -1.12
CA GLY A 211 0.74 2.59 -0.96
C GLY A 211 0.68 3.41 0.33
N ARG A 212 -0.50 3.88 0.74
CA ARG A 212 -0.70 4.60 2.02
C ARG A 212 -0.58 3.68 3.23
N LEU A 213 -1.04 2.43 3.10
CA LEU A 213 -0.91 1.43 4.17
C LEU A 213 0.56 1.02 4.38
N TYR A 214 1.32 0.82 3.29
CA TYR A 214 2.76 0.58 3.35
C TYR A 214 3.52 1.77 3.92
N TYR A 215 3.09 3.00 3.63
CA TYR A 215 3.65 4.19 4.27
C TYR A 215 3.50 4.15 5.80
N TRP A 216 2.30 3.84 6.29
CA TRP A 216 2.05 3.71 7.74
C TRP A 216 2.83 2.55 8.35
N LEU A 217 2.89 1.41 7.66
CA LEU A 217 3.69 0.26 8.06
C LEU A 217 5.18 0.61 8.15
N ALA A 218 5.71 1.35 7.17
CA ALA A 218 7.08 1.83 7.16
C ALA A 218 7.37 2.76 8.34
N ALA A 219 6.48 3.72 8.62
CA ALA A 219 6.64 4.64 9.74
C ALA A 219 6.59 3.92 11.09
N LEU A 220 5.67 2.97 11.27
CA LEU A 220 5.55 2.14 12.48
C LEU A 220 6.79 1.27 12.69
N THR A 221 7.20 0.52 11.67
CA THR A 221 8.38 -0.35 11.75
C THR A 221 9.67 0.46 11.94
N ALA A 222 9.84 1.60 11.27
CA ALA A 222 10.97 2.50 11.51
C ALA A 222 11.00 2.99 12.98
N SER A 223 9.84 3.37 13.51
CA SER A 223 9.72 3.86 14.89
C SER A 223 10.05 2.77 15.91
N LEU A 224 9.55 1.55 15.69
CA LEU A 224 9.85 0.38 16.52
C LEU A 224 11.33 0.00 16.44
N ASP A 225 11.90 -0.03 15.24
CA ASP A 225 13.31 -0.37 15.05
C ASP A 225 14.24 0.65 15.71
N CYS A 226 13.91 1.94 15.63
CA CYS A 226 14.62 2.97 16.39
C CYS A 226 14.58 2.69 17.90
N GLY A 227 13.42 2.28 18.43
CA GLY A 227 13.25 2.03 19.87
C GLY A 227 13.90 0.73 20.37
N LEU A 228 13.98 -0.30 19.54
CA LEU A 228 14.42 -1.64 19.94
C LEU A 228 15.88 -1.94 19.59
N TYR A 229 16.37 -1.43 18.46
CA TYR A 229 17.65 -1.88 17.89
C TYR A 229 18.68 -0.76 17.75
N LEU A 230 18.27 0.50 17.87
CA LEU A 230 19.19 1.61 17.69
C LEU A 230 19.73 2.12 19.03
N ALA A 231 21.05 2.14 19.15
CA ALA A 231 21.77 2.78 20.24
C ALA A 231 22.82 3.75 19.67
N PRO A 232 23.31 4.72 20.45
CA PRO A 232 24.29 5.71 19.98
C PRO A 232 25.58 5.09 19.42
N SER A 233 25.96 3.90 19.88
CA SER A 233 27.11 3.15 19.36
C SER A 233 26.97 2.69 17.91
N HIS A 234 25.75 2.66 17.36
CA HIS A 234 25.45 2.24 15.99
C HIS A 234 25.42 3.40 14.99
N LEU A 235 25.80 4.61 15.40
CA LEU A 235 25.92 5.76 14.49
C LEU A 235 26.80 5.41 13.28
N LEU A 236 26.35 5.85 12.09
CA LEU A 236 27.03 5.62 10.80
C LEU A 236 27.17 4.15 10.37
N SER A 237 26.58 3.20 11.10
CA SER A 237 26.46 1.81 10.63
C SER A 237 25.54 1.72 9.41
N ALA A 238 25.64 0.61 8.66
CA ALA A 238 24.75 0.36 7.53
C ALA A 238 23.27 0.34 7.94
N GLU A 239 22.98 -0.17 9.14
CA GLU A 239 21.63 -0.28 9.71
C GLU A 239 21.07 1.12 10.03
N TRP A 240 21.90 1.99 10.59
CA TRP A 240 21.56 3.39 10.83
C TRP A 240 21.25 4.13 9.52
N TRP A 241 22.10 3.97 8.49
CA TRP A 241 21.84 4.55 7.17
C TRP A 241 20.56 4.01 6.52
N GLY A 242 20.24 2.73 6.73
CA GLY A 242 18.97 2.14 6.30
C GLY A 242 17.76 2.85 6.91
N LEU A 243 17.79 3.11 8.23
CA LEU A 243 16.73 3.83 8.93
C LEU A 243 16.65 5.31 8.55
N VAL A 244 17.79 6.00 8.43
CA VAL A 244 17.85 7.39 7.95
C VAL A 244 17.26 7.50 6.55
N ALA A 245 17.63 6.59 5.64
CA ALA A 245 17.09 6.54 4.30
C ALA A 245 15.57 6.27 4.31
N ALA A 246 15.12 5.32 5.14
CA ALA A 246 13.69 5.02 5.27
C ALA A 246 12.90 6.25 5.73
N VAL A 247 13.36 6.93 6.80
CA VAL A 247 12.72 8.15 7.32
C VAL A 247 12.77 9.28 6.30
N GLY A 248 13.89 9.49 5.59
CA GLY A 248 13.97 10.46 4.51
C GLY A 248 12.97 10.18 3.38
N LEU A 249 12.83 8.91 2.99
CA LEU A 249 11.86 8.50 1.98
C LEU A 249 10.40 8.61 2.46
N LEU A 250 10.11 8.58 3.76
CA LEU A 250 8.76 8.89 4.28
C LEU A 250 8.35 10.30 3.86
N PHE A 251 9.24 11.29 4.03
CA PHE A 251 8.99 12.65 3.56
C PHE A 251 8.90 12.74 2.04
N GLY A 252 9.68 11.93 1.32
CA GLY A 252 9.54 11.77 -0.14
C GLY A 252 8.13 11.30 -0.53
N TYR A 253 7.59 10.30 0.17
CA TYR A 253 6.22 9.81 -0.04
C TYR A 253 5.18 10.87 0.31
N VAL A 254 5.36 11.61 1.42
CA VAL A 254 4.48 12.73 1.77
C VAL A 254 4.43 13.77 0.64
N GLY A 255 5.58 14.19 0.12
CA GLY A 255 5.65 15.12 -1.00
C GLY A 255 4.95 14.61 -2.26
N LEU A 256 5.15 13.33 -2.59
CA LEU A 256 4.48 12.67 -3.72
C LEU A 256 2.95 12.65 -3.55
N ALA A 257 2.47 12.18 -2.40
CA ALA A 257 1.04 12.02 -2.11
C ALA A 257 0.31 13.38 -2.07
N LEU A 258 0.94 14.42 -1.51
CA LEU A 258 0.36 15.76 -1.47
C LEU A 258 0.33 16.43 -2.85
N ARG A 259 1.27 16.13 -3.75
CA ARG A 259 1.25 16.61 -5.14
C ARG A 259 0.16 15.94 -5.97
N GLN A 260 -0.02 14.64 -5.80
CA GLN A 260 -1.02 13.88 -6.58
C GLN A 260 -2.45 14.09 -6.08
N GLY A 261 -2.64 14.39 -4.79
CA GLY A 261 -3.95 14.54 -4.19
C GLY A 261 -4.73 13.22 -4.11
N ASN A 262 -6.07 13.30 -4.22
CA ASN A 262 -6.93 12.12 -4.22
C ASN A 262 -7.27 11.71 -5.65
N ALA A 263 -6.62 10.66 -6.15
CA ALA A 263 -6.96 10.06 -7.43
C ALA A 263 -8.37 9.43 -7.40
N PRO A 264 -9.10 9.38 -8.53
CA PRO A 264 -10.37 8.66 -8.59
C PRO A 264 -10.12 7.16 -8.57
N PHE A 265 -10.78 6.47 -7.64
CA PHE A 265 -10.79 5.02 -7.49
C PHE A 265 -12.13 4.43 -7.98
N ALA A 266 -12.08 3.24 -8.59
CA ALA A 266 -13.28 2.52 -9.02
C ALA A 266 -13.86 1.68 -7.88
N GLU A 267 -15.20 1.67 -7.78
CA GLU A 267 -16.03 0.72 -7.00
C GLU A 267 -15.38 0.18 -5.71
N LEU A 268 -15.15 1.06 -4.74
CA LEU A 268 -14.67 0.67 -3.42
C LEU A 268 -15.83 0.44 -2.46
N SER A 269 -15.68 -0.49 -1.51
CA SER A 269 -16.62 -0.58 -0.40
C SER A 269 -16.57 0.69 0.47
N PRO A 270 -17.63 1.01 1.25
CA PRO A 270 -17.70 2.25 2.02
C PRO A 270 -16.49 2.47 2.96
N ALA A 271 -16.00 1.41 3.61
CA ALA A 271 -14.84 1.48 4.49
C ALA A 271 -13.56 1.90 3.72
N TRP A 272 -13.35 1.32 2.53
CA TRP A 272 -12.21 1.67 1.68
C TRP A 272 -12.34 3.07 1.06
N GLN A 273 -13.56 3.57 0.85
CA GLN A 273 -13.78 4.93 0.33
C GLN A 273 -13.28 6.00 1.32
N ALA A 274 -13.53 5.81 2.63
CA ALA A 274 -13.06 6.73 3.65
C ALA A 274 -11.52 6.85 3.66
N LEU A 275 -10.82 5.72 3.52
CA LEU A 275 -9.35 5.68 3.45
C LEU A 275 -8.81 6.20 2.09
N ALA A 276 -9.56 6.01 1.02
CA ALA A 276 -9.17 6.41 -0.32
C ALA A 276 -9.30 7.92 -0.54
N ARG A 277 -10.29 8.57 0.07
CA ARG A 277 -10.58 10.01 -0.12
C ARG A 277 -10.60 10.78 1.20
N PRO A 278 -9.51 10.77 1.99
CA PRO A 278 -9.41 11.64 3.14
C PRO A 278 -9.50 13.10 2.67
N GLY A 279 -10.15 13.96 3.45
CA GLY A 279 -10.09 15.39 3.18
C GLY A 279 -8.63 15.83 3.09
N ARG A 280 -8.29 16.80 2.24
CA ARG A 280 -6.89 17.28 2.08
C ARG A 280 -6.23 17.55 3.43
N ARG A 281 -7.04 18.07 4.38
CA ARG A 281 -6.57 18.32 5.73
C ARG A 281 -6.18 17.06 6.50
N GLN A 282 -7.02 16.03 6.46
CA GLN A 282 -6.75 14.76 7.11
C GLN A 282 -5.55 14.07 6.47
N LEU A 283 -5.41 14.13 5.15
CA LEU A 283 -4.26 13.57 4.43
C LEU A 283 -2.94 14.18 4.87
N GLU A 284 -2.87 15.51 4.95
CA GLU A 284 -1.68 16.23 5.43
C GLU A 284 -1.30 15.77 6.85
N SER A 285 -2.26 15.66 7.77
CA SER A 285 -2.00 15.19 9.13
C SER A 285 -1.58 13.71 9.16
N TRP A 286 -2.31 12.84 8.48
CA TRP A 286 -2.02 11.40 8.46
C TRP A 286 -0.64 11.07 7.89
N LEU A 287 -0.10 11.92 7.02
CA LEU A 287 1.22 11.73 6.46
C LEU A 287 2.28 12.42 7.32
N LEU A 288 2.13 13.69 7.68
CA LEU A 288 3.22 14.43 8.33
C LEU A 288 3.50 13.99 9.77
N TYR A 289 2.48 13.70 10.56
CA TYR A 289 2.67 13.32 11.97
C TYR A 289 3.52 12.05 12.14
N PRO A 290 3.24 10.92 11.46
CA PRO A 290 4.08 9.74 11.59
C PRO A 290 5.50 9.94 11.03
N ALA A 291 5.68 10.73 9.96
CA ALA A 291 7.03 11.03 9.45
C ALA A 291 7.86 11.82 10.46
N PHE A 292 7.30 12.89 11.04
CA PHE A 292 7.98 13.65 12.11
C PHE A 292 8.15 12.81 13.37
N GLY A 293 7.20 11.96 13.72
CA GLY A 293 7.33 11.02 14.85
C GLY A 293 8.51 10.07 14.69
N ALA A 294 8.61 9.42 13.52
CA ALA A 294 9.74 8.53 13.20
C ALA A 294 11.07 9.28 13.20
N LEU A 295 11.13 10.50 12.64
CA LEU A 295 12.32 11.34 12.68
C LEU A 295 12.72 11.71 14.12
N ALA A 296 11.77 12.08 14.98
CA ALA A 296 12.06 12.42 16.37
C ALA A 296 12.67 11.21 17.10
N LEU A 297 12.07 10.03 16.95
CA LEU A 297 12.57 8.80 17.56
C LEU A 297 13.97 8.45 17.05
N LEU A 298 14.19 8.54 15.74
CA LEU A 298 15.51 8.33 15.15
C LEU A 298 16.56 9.27 15.77
N LEU A 299 16.25 10.56 15.89
CA LEU A 299 17.16 11.54 16.50
C LEU A 299 17.43 11.21 17.98
N ILE A 300 16.38 10.93 18.75
CA ILE A 300 16.46 10.63 20.18
C ILE A 300 17.37 9.43 20.46
N GLN A 301 17.30 8.40 19.62
CA GLN A 301 18.05 7.16 19.80
C GLN A 301 19.45 7.21 19.18
N SER A 302 19.66 8.07 18.18
CA SER A 302 20.94 8.17 17.48
C SER A 302 21.97 9.05 18.22
N PHE A 303 21.55 10.16 18.81
CA PHE A 303 22.48 11.22 19.22
C PHE A 303 22.59 11.39 20.73
N ASP A 304 23.81 11.68 21.19
CA ASP A 304 24.10 12.05 22.57
C ASP A 304 23.39 13.34 22.99
N ARG A 305 23.29 13.53 24.31
CA ARG A 305 22.45 14.56 24.94
C ARG A 305 22.70 15.98 24.43
N SER A 306 23.97 16.34 24.19
CA SER A 306 24.38 17.71 23.81
C SER A 306 23.99 18.08 22.37
N VAL A 307 24.08 17.14 21.43
CA VAL A 307 23.72 17.38 20.02
C VAL A 307 22.21 17.21 19.82
N LEU A 308 21.60 16.33 20.59
CA LEU A 308 20.18 15.97 20.46
C LEU A 308 19.24 17.16 20.69
N THR A 309 19.49 18.02 21.67
CA THR A 309 18.64 19.21 21.89
C THR A 309 18.63 20.14 20.69
N VAL A 310 19.77 20.32 20.02
CA VAL A 310 19.87 21.15 18.80
C VAL A 310 19.11 20.53 17.65
N LEU A 311 19.26 19.22 17.43
CA LEU A 311 18.58 18.50 16.35
C LEU A 311 17.06 18.48 16.55
N LEU A 312 16.59 18.28 17.78
CA LEU A 312 15.16 18.36 18.11
C LEU A 312 14.62 19.78 17.92
N MET A 313 15.39 20.81 18.29
CA MET A 313 15.00 22.19 18.03
C MET A 313 14.88 22.48 16.52
N LEU A 314 15.83 21.98 15.72
CA LEU A 314 15.76 22.09 14.25
C LEU A 314 14.52 21.37 13.70
N GLN A 315 14.17 20.20 14.24
CA GLN A 315 12.95 19.50 13.89
C GLN A 315 11.70 20.31 14.25
N VAL A 316 11.64 20.92 15.43
CA VAL A 316 10.52 21.79 15.83
C VAL A 316 10.38 22.98 14.88
N VAL A 317 11.48 23.60 14.48
CA VAL A 317 11.49 24.66 13.46
C VAL A 317 10.98 24.15 12.11
N ALA A 318 11.35 22.93 11.71
CA ALA A 318 10.84 22.31 10.47
C ALA A 318 9.32 22.03 10.54
N VAL A 319 8.81 21.53 11.68
CA VAL A 319 7.36 21.34 11.91
C VAL A 319 6.64 22.69 11.85
N PHE A 320 7.16 23.72 12.51
CA PHE A 320 6.59 25.07 12.49
C PHE A 320 6.58 25.67 11.07
N SER A 321 7.68 25.54 10.33
CA SER A 321 7.79 26.00 8.95
C SER A 321 6.81 25.27 8.03
N THR A 322 6.64 23.97 8.23
CA THR A 322 5.64 23.16 7.51
C THR A 322 4.21 23.62 7.85
N SER A 323 3.95 23.95 9.12
CA SER A 323 2.68 24.50 9.59
C SER A 323 2.34 25.82 8.89
N LEU A 324 3.32 26.70 8.70
CA LEU A 324 3.19 27.95 7.97
C LEU A 324 2.88 27.73 6.49
N LEU A 325 3.64 26.83 5.85
CA LEU A 325 3.49 26.53 4.42
C LEU A 325 2.11 25.94 4.11
N LEU A 326 1.62 25.03 4.96
CA LEU A 326 0.32 24.38 4.82
C LEU A 326 -0.83 25.18 5.45
N ARG A 327 -0.54 26.31 6.12
CA ARG A 327 -1.51 27.14 6.84
C ARG A 327 -2.35 26.35 7.86
N ARG A 328 -1.71 25.41 8.57
CA ARG A 328 -2.35 24.59 9.60
C ARG A 328 -2.16 25.18 10.99
N GLN A 329 -3.17 25.09 11.83
CA GLN A 329 -3.08 25.45 13.25
C GLN A 329 -2.63 24.24 14.10
N ASP A 330 -3.08 23.03 13.77
CA ASP A 330 -2.74 21.81 14.52
C ASP A 330 -1.23 21.58 14.62
N LEU A 331 -0.51 21.68 13.50
CA LEU A 331 0.96 21.56 13.45
C LEU A 331 1.67 22.68 14.23
N ARG A 332 1.04 23.85 14.33
CA ARG A 332 1.57 24.98 15.10
C ARG A 332 1.54 24.65 16.59
N TYR A 333 0.42 24.12 17.10
CA TYR A 333 0.34 23.68 18.49
C TYR A 333 1.35 22.58 18.79
N VAL A 334 1.53 21.61 17.89
CA VAL A 334 2.55 20.56 18.03
C VAL A 334 3.95 21.15 18.12
N SER A 335 4.28 22.13 17.27
CA SER A 335 5.58 22.80 17.34
C SER A 335 5.77 23.60 18.63
N LEU A 336 4.73 24.23 19.16
CA LEU A 336 4.79 24.96 20.43
C LEU A 336 5.01 24.01 21.61
N VAL A 337 4.32 22.86 21.63
CA VAL A 337 4.54 21.81 22.63
C VAL A 337 5.96 21.26 22.50
N GLY A 338 6.42 20.99 21.28
CA GLY A 338 7.79 20.54 21.01
C GLY A 338 8.86 21.55 21.46
N LEU A 339 8.61 22.84 21.26
CA LEU A 339 9.46 23.92 21.74
C LEU A 339 9.56 23.92 23.26
N LEU A 340 8.41 23.84 23.95
CA LEU A 340 8.35 23.82 25.40
C LEU A 340 9.06 22.59 25.96
N ALA A 341 8.89 21.43 25.32
CA ALA A 341 9.62 20.21 25.66
C ALA A 341 11.15 20.37 25.47
N CYS A 342 11.59 20.99 24.35
CA CYS A 342 13.00 21.27 24.12
C CYS A 342 13.57 22.26 25.15
N MET A 343 12.79 23.28 25.55
CA MET A 343 13.21 24.25 26.57
C MET A 343 13.34 23.61 27.95
N GLY A 344 12.35 22.80 28.36
CA GLY A 344 12.41 22.04 29.61
C GLY A 344 13.61 21.09 29.64
N ARG A 345 13.85 20.37 28.53
CA ARG A 345 15.02 19.51 28.38
C ARG A 345 16.33 20.29 28.52
N LEU A 346 16.41 21.47 27.88
CA LEU A 346 17.62 22.29 27.94
C LEU A 346 17.91 22.77 29.38
N MET A 347 16.88 23.22 30.09
CA MET A 347 17.01 23.66 31.48
C MET A 347 17.44 22.54 32.43
N LEU A 348 16.87 21.33 32.27
CA LEU A 348 17.10 20.23 33.20
C LEU A 348 18.41 19.48 32.95
N TYR A 349 18.78 19.27 31.68
CA TYR A 349 19.90 18.39 31.31
C TYR A 349 21.11 19.17 30.76
N ASP A 350 20.88 20.09 29.83
CA ASP A 350 21.98 20.74 29.10
C ASP A 350 22.68 21.83 29.91
N LEU A 351 21.97 22.57 30.78
CA LEU A 351 22.62 23.57 31.65
C LEU A 351 23.64 22.96 32.62
N LYS A 352 23.50 21.65 32.95
CA LYS A 352 24.43 20.93 33.83
C LYS A 352 25.68 20.39 33.11
N GLN A 353 25.67 20.23 31.79
CA GLN A 353 26.74 19.51 31.05
C GLN A 353 27.21 20.15 29.72
N SER A 354 26.50 21.13 29.14
CA SER A 354 26.81 21.64 27.79
C SER A 354 27.83 22.79 27.74
N GLY A 355 28.68 22.77 26.71
CA GLY A 355 29.58 23.87 26.34
C GLY A 355 28.86 25.08 25.72
N ASN A 356 29.52 26.25 25.72
CA ASN A 356 28.94 27.53 25.31
C ASN A 356 28.36 27.57 23.89
N ILE A 357 28.89 26.77 22.95
CA ILE A 357 28.48 26.78 21.53
C ILE A 357 27.06 26.23 21.35
N THR A 358 26.73 25.10 21.97
CA THR A 358 25.40 24.49 21.89
C THR A 358 24.32 25.44 22.42
N ARG A 359 24.63 26.15 23.51
CA ARG A 359 23.73 27.16 24.09
C ARG A 359 23.44 28.28 23.10
N ALA A 360 24.48 28.83 22.45
CA ALA A 360 24.33 29.89 21.46
C ALA A 360 23.42 29.47 20.29
N ILE A 361 23.61 28.26 19.74
CA ILE A 361 22.78 27.75 18.64
C ILE A 361 21.32 27.63 19.06
N VAL A 362 21.04 27.11 20.27
CA VAL A 362 19.66 26.99 20.75
C VAL A 362 19.03 28.37 20.98
N PHE A 363 19.77 29.34 21.51
CA PHE A 363 19.27 30.71 21.65
C PHE A 363 18.94 31.35 20.29
N ILE A 364 19.76 31.13 19.26
CA ILE A 364 19.49 31.61 17.90
C ILE A 364 18.22 30.96 17.34
N LEU A 365 18.08 29.64 17.44
CA LEU A 365 16.89 28.92 16.97
C LEU A 365 15.62 29.37 17.71
N MET A 366 15.69 29.55 19.03
CA MET A 366 14.61 30.08 19.85
C MET A 366 14.22 31.50 19.40
N GLY A 367 15.21 32.37 19.18
CA GLY A 367 14.99 33.73 18.69
C GLY A 367 14.34 33.77 17.30
N LEU A 368 14.78 32.92 16.38
CA LEU A 368 14.19 32.79 15.05
C LEU A 368 12.71 32.35 15.13
N LEU A 369 12.40 31.47 16.08
CA LEU A 369 11.05 30.96 16.27
C LEU A 369 10.13 31.99 16.93
N LEU A 370 10.61 32.75 17.91
CA LEU A 370 9.90 33.91 18.47
C LEU A 370 9.62 34.97 17.41
N LEU A 371 10.58 35.23 16.52
CA LEU A 371 10.40 36.12 15.39
C LEU A 371 9.33 35.60 14.42
N GLY A 372 9.36 34.30 14.11
CA GLY A 372 8.35 33.63 13.30
C GLY A 372 6.95 33.71 13.92
N MET A 373 6.84 33.56 15.24
CA MET A 373 5.59 33.71 15.97
C MET A 373 5.06 35.14 15.93
N ASN A 374 5.93 36.14 16.09
CA ASN A 374 5.55 37.55 16.01
C ASN A 374 5.08 37.94 14.60
N ALA A 375 5.79 37.47 13.56
CA ALA A 375 5.38 37.66 12.17
C ALA A 375 4.00 37.02 11.87
N LEU A 376 3.74 35.84 12.45
CA LEU A 376 2.43 35.19 12.42
C LEU A 376 1.35 36.01 13.12
N TYR A 377 1.64 36.51 14.32
CA TYR A 377 0.70 37.31 15.08
C TYR A 377 0.34 38.59 14.32
N ALA A 378 1.34 39.31 13.80
CA ALA A 378 1.14 40.52 13.00
C ALA A 378 0.33 40.27 11.72
N ARG A 379 0.58 39.15 11.02
CA ARG A 379 -0.09 38.84 9.74
C ARG A 379 -1.51 38.29 9.88
N PHE A 380 -1.82 37.60 10.98
CA PHE A 380 -3.13 36.96 11.17
C PHE A 380 -4.05 37.65 12.20
N LYS A 381 -3.57 38.67 12.94
CA LYS A 381 -4.39 39.47 13.86
C LYS A 381 -5.66 40.03 13.21
N THR A 382 -5.60 40.41 11.94
CA THR A 382 -6.75 40.94 11.19
C THR A 382 -7.78 39.89 10.77
N ARG A 383 -7.45 38.59 10.82
CA ARG A 383 -8.35 37.50 10.40
C ARG A 383 -9.07 36.80 11.56
N PHE A 384 -8.62 37.01 12.79
CA PHE A 384 -9.29 36.48 13.98
C PHE A 384 -10.26 37.49 14.61
N ALA A 385 -10.15 38.77 14.27
CA ALA A 385 -11.08 39.81 14.73
C ALA A 385 -12.52 39.59 14.19
N ASP A 386 -12.69 38.93 13.04
CA ASP A 386 -14.01 38.68 12.44
C ASP A 386 -14.77 37.50 13.07
N HIS A 387 -14.14 36.67 13.92
CA HIS A 387 -14.81 35.50 14.52
C HIS A 387 -15.31 35.74 15.95
N ASP A 388 -14.83 36.81 16.60
CA ASP A 388 -15.16 37.16 18.00
C ASP A 388 -15.94 38.48 18.11
N ALA A 389 -16.49 39.02 17.03
CA ALA A 389 -17.42 40.15 17.13
C ALA A 389 -18.72 39.66 17.80
N PRO A 390 -19.09 40.14 19.01
CA PRO A 390 -20.41 39.87 19.54
C PRO A 390 -21.43 40.49 18.58
N ALA A 391 -22.48 39.73 18.24
CA ALA A 391 -23.65 40.27 17.57
C ALA A 391 -24.08 41.52 18.35
N ALA A 392 -23.95 42.69 17.70
CA ALA A 392 -24.42 43.93 18.28
C ALA A 392 -25.92 43.75 18.58
N PRO A 393 -26.40 44.15 19.77
CA PRO A 393 -27.83 44.21 20.00
C PRO A 393 -28.40 45.28 19.08
N ASP A 394 -29.32 44.86 18.18
CA ASP A 394 -30.35 45.74 17.65
C ASP A 394 -31.08 46.33 18.85
N ASP A 395 -30.84 47.61 19.15
CA ASP A 395 -31.78 48.50 19.83
C ASP A 395 -31.15 49.89 19.96
N ALA A 396 -31.56 50.81 19.09
CA ALA A 396 -31.91 52.20 19.42
C ALA A 396 -31.99 53.06 18.15
N ALA A 397 -33.21 53.27 17.63
CA ALA A 397 -33.67 54.57 17.13
C ALA A 397 -35.17 54.53 16.79
N ASP A 398 -36.01 54.37 17.81
CA ASP A 398 -37.32 55.04 17.83
C ASP A 398 -37.09 56.47 18.33
N SER A 399 -37.10 57.44 17.41
CA SER A 399 -37.78 58.74 17.59
C SER A 399 -37.53 59.60 16.36
N GLU A 400 -38.55 59.83 15.54
CA GLU A 400 -39.01 61.20 15.25
C GLU A 400 -40.39 61.13 14.58
N ALA A 401 -41.35 61.74 15.27
CA ALA A 401 -42.72 61.90 14.85
C ALA A 401 -42.83 63.10 13.89
N GLU A 402 -43.60 62.95 12.82
CA GLU A 402 -44.26 64.08 12.17
C GLU A 402 -45.60 63.61 11.53
N GLU A 403 -46.70 63.88 12.23
CA GLU A 403 -47.99 64.25 11.62
C GLU A 403 -47.80 65.47 10.70
N PRO A 404 -48.64 65.77 9.67
CA PRO A 404 -50.10 65.79 9.84
C PRO A 404 -50.97 65.53 8.58
N LYS A 405 -52.28 65.54 8.85
CA LYS A 405 -53.34 66.31 8.14
C LYS A 405 -54.41 65.49 7.40
N ALA A 406 -55.58 65.46 8.04
CA ALA A 406 -56.85 65.09 7.46
C ALA A 406 -57.56 66.25 6.72
N ALA A 407 -58.37 65.83 5.73
CA ALA A 407 -59.63 66.39 5.21
C ALA A 407 -59.58 67.69 4.35
N PRO A 408 -60.65 68.03 3.57
CA PRO A 408 -61.92 67.34 3.25
C PRO A 408 -62.09 67.11 1.72
N LEU A 409 -63.09 66.44 1.12
CA LEU A 409 -64.56 66.41 1.21
C LEU A 409 -65.07 65.07 0.69
#